data_AF-A0A945B9V0-F1
#
_entry.id   AF-A0A945B9V0-F1
#
_cell.length_a   1.000
_cell.length_b   1.000
_cell.length_c   1.000
_cell.angle_alpha   90.00
_cell.angle_beta   90.00
_cell.angle_gamma   90.00
#
_symmetry.space_group_name_H-M   'P 1'
#
loop_
_entity.id
_entity.type
_entity.pdbx_description
1 polymer ?
#
loop_
_entity_poly.entity_id
_entity_poly.type
_entity_poly.pdbx_seq_one_letter_code
_entity_poly.pdbx_strand_id
1 'polypeptide(L)' 'MNKEINTSSSAAQRALKEAEERKKNEEKNSRPKEVNGPKGLEPTRYGDWERKGIASDF' A
#
# COMPACT_ATOMS: atom_id res chain seq x y z
N MET A 1 4.18 19.56 -25.05
CA MET A 1 4.74 18.20 -24.88
C MET A 1 5.68 18.27 -23.69
N ASN A 2 5.18 17.98 -22.48
CA ASN A 2 5.93 18.21 -21.25
C ASN A 2 6.57 16.89 -20.83
N LYS A 3 7.84 16.74 -21.18
CA LYS A 3 8.67 15.63 -20.77
C LYS A 3 9.66 16.16 -19.73
N GLU A 4 10.02 15.30 -18.78
CA GLU A 4 11.20 15.40 -17.92
C GLU A 4 11.09 16.23 -16.62
N ILE A 5 10.64 15.58 -15.54
CA ILE A 5 11.43 15.54 -14.30
C ILE A 5 11.40 14.10 -13.80
N ASN A 6 12.20 13.24 -14.45
CA ASN A 6 12.38 11.86 -14.02
C ASN A 6 13.86 11.62 -13.68
N THR A 7 14.45 12.51 -12.89
CA THR A 7 15.76 12.32 -12.25
C THR A 7 15.60 11.47 -10.99
N SER A 8 15.10 10.24 -11.15
CA SER A 8 15.14 9.24 -10.09
C SER A 8 16.59 8.84 -9.84
N SER A 9 17.12 9.14 -8.66
CA SER A 9 18.47 8.74 -8.21
C SER A 9 18.75 7.26 -8.50
N SER A 10 20.01 6.87 -8.67
CA SER A 10 20.42 5.47 -8.85
C SER A 10 19.91 4.56 -7.73
N ALA A 11 19.69 5.11 -6.53
CA ALA A 11 19.04 4.42 -5.43
C ALA A 11 17.54 4.17 -5.68
N ALA A 12 16.83 5.15 -6.23
CA ALA A 12 15.40 5.02 -6.56
C ALA A 12 15.16 3.99 -7.66
N GLN A 13 16.01 3.95 -8.69
CA GLN A 13 15.92 2.94 -9.76
C GLN A 13 16.13 1.51 -9.22
N ARG A 14 17.10 1.32 -8.31
CA ARG A 14 17.32 0.03 -7.66
C ARG A 14 16.14 -0.40 -6.78
N ALA A 15 15.63 0.53 -5.97
CA ALA A 15 14.48 0.27 -5.11
C ALA A 15 13.23 -0.16 -5.91
N LEU A 16 12.97 0.49 -7.04
CA LEU A 16 11.87 0.12 -7.94
C LEU A 16 12.06 -1.29 -8.53
N LYS A 17 13.27 -1.60 -9.01
CA LYS A 17 13.58 -2.92 -9.57
C LYS A 17 13.39 -4.05 -8.55
N GLU A 18 13.88 -3.87 -7.33
CA GLU A 18 13.71 -4.84 -6.24
C GLU A 18 12.24 -5.00 -5.83
N ALA A 19 11.46 -3.92 -5.83
CA ALA A 19 10.03 -3.98 -5.55
C ALA A 19 9.26 -4.74 -6.64
N GLU A 20 9.62 -4.55 -7.92
CA GLU A 20 9.04 -5.31 -9.02
C GLU A 20 9.37 -6.80 -8.95
N GLU A 21 10.63 -7.15 -8.62
CA GLU A 21 11.05 -8.54 -8.44
C GLU A 21 10.30 -9.21 -7.28
N ARG A 22 10.12 -8.50 -6.15
CA ARG A 22 9.29 -8.97 -5.03
C ARG A 22 7.85 -9.20 -5.43
N LYS A 23 7.23 -8.25 -6.14
CA LYS A 23 5.83 -8.36 -6.59
C LYS A 23 5.62 -9.48 -7.62
N LYS A 24 6.61 -9.77 -8.47
CA LYS A 24 6.57 -10.89 -9.42
C LYS A 24 6.63 -12.25 -8.70
N ASN A 25 7.37 -12.32 -7.60
CA ASN A 25 7.55 -13.54 -6.83
C ASN A 25 6.56 -13.67 -5.65
N GLU A 26 5.71 -12.67 -5.43
CA GLU A 26 4.62 -12.75 -4.47
C GLU A 26 3.58 -13.75 -4.96
N GLU A 27 3.51 -14.89 -4.28
CA GLU A 27 2.38 -15.78 -4.38
C GLU A 27 1.12 -15.03 -3.97
N LYS A 28 0.14 -14.97 -4.87
CA LYS A 28 -1.18 -14.39 -4.55
C LYS A 28 -1.81 -15.26 -3.48
N ASN A 29 -1.62 -14.90 -2.23
CA ASN A 29 -2.26 -15.54 -1.11
C ASN A 29 -3.78 -15.40 -1.32
N SER A 30 -4.45 -16.50 -1.69
CA SER A 30 -5.86 -16.55 -2.05
C SER A 30 -6.77 -16.48 -0.82
N ARG A 31 -6.42 -15.57 0.10
CA ARG A 31 -7.23 -15.31 1.28
C ARG A 31 -8.61 -14.87 0.83
N PRO A 32 -9.68 -15.39 1.47
CA PRO A 32 -11.03 -14.93 1.16
C PRO A 32 -11.08 -13.41 1.31
N LYS A 33 -11.72 -12.76 0.35
CA LYS A 33 -11.94 -11.32 0.42
C LYS A 33 -12.80 -11.03 1.64
N GLU A 34 -12.39 -10.05 2.42
CA GLU A 34 -13.22 -9.53 3.51
C GLU A 34 -14.44 -8.83 2.91
N VAL A 35 -15.63 -9.21 3.39
CA VAL A 35 -16.91 -8.64 2.97
C VAL A 35 -17.42 -7.77 4.12
N ASN A 36 -17.72 -6.50 3.84
CA ASN A 36 -18.13 -5.47 4.80
C ASN A 36 -17.05 -4.97 5.79
N GLY A 37 -15.80 -5.39 5.64
CA GLY A 37 -14.66 -4.88 6.40
C GLY A 37 -14.17 -3.49 5.98
N PRO A 38 -13.33 -2.82 6.79
CA PRO A 38 -12.63 -1.61 6.36
C PRO A 38 -11.75 -1.90 5.13
N LYS A 39 -11.75 -0.96 4.18
CA LYS A 39 -10.89 -1.08 2.99
C LYS A 39 -9.43 -0.85 3.42
N GLY A 40 -8.64 -1.92 3.49
CA GLY A 40 -7.20 -1.85 3.77
C GLY A 40 -6.83 -2.44 5.12
N LEU A 41 -5.64 -2.09 5.62
CA LEU A 41 -5.19 -2.53 6.95
C LEU A 41 -6.14 -1.95 8.00
N GLU A 42 -6.54 -2.77 8.97
CA GLU A 42 -7.45 -2.31 10.00
C GLU A 42 -6.86 -1.11 10.77
N PRO A 43 -7.64 -0.03 10.93
CA PRO A 43 -7.19 1.19 11.61
C PRO A 43 -6.73 0.94 13.05
N THR A 44 -7.29 -0.08 13.70
CA THR A 44 -6.93 -0.53 15.04
C THR A 44 -5.49 -1.03 15.16
N ARG A 45 -4.84 -1.37 14.04
CA ARG A 45 -3.48 -1.92 14.01
C ARG A 45 -2.39 -0.83 13.89
N TYR A 46 -2.75 0.43 13.60
CA TYR A 46 -1.81 1.54 13.37
C TYR A 46 -2.19 2.89 14.00
N GLY A 47 -3.13 2.92 14.95
CA GLY A 47 -3.46 4.13 15.72
C GLY A 47 -4.42 5.10 15.02
N ASP A 48 -5.18 4.62 14.04
CA ASP A 48 -6.07 5.45 13.23
C ASP A 48 -7.53 5.20 13.63
N TRP A 49 -7.89 5.46 14.90
CA TRP A 49 -9.27 5.25 15.39
C TRP A 49 -10.32 6.19 14.78
N GLU A 50 -9.91 7.04 13.83
CA GLU A 50 -10.75 8.02 13.18
C GLU A 50 -11.15 7.56 11.77
N ARG A 51 -12.46 7.39 11.55
CA ARG A 51 -13.01 7.25 10.20
C ARG A 51 -13.81 8.50 9.87
N LYS A 52 -13.33 9.28 8.89
CA LYS A 52 -13.92 10.58 8.51
C LYS A 52 -13.99 11.58 9.69
N GLY A 53 -12.99 11.57 10.57
CA GLY A 53 -12.94 12.47 11.75
C GLY A 53 -13.91 12.09 12.88
N ILE A 54 -14.49 10.90 12.84
CA ILE A 54 -15.31 10.35 13.93
C ILE A 54 -14.51 9.21 14.54
N ALA A 55 -14.21 9.33 15.84
CA ALA A 55 -13.68 8.24 16.65
C ALA A 55 -14.76 7.16 16.77
N SER A 56 -14.50 5.97 16.24
CA SER A 56 -15.44 4.85 16.28
C SER A 56 -14.96 3.84 17.32
N ASP A 57 -15.82 3.53 18.30
CA ASP A 57 -15.58 2.54 19.36
C ASP A 57 -16.75 1.53 19.36
N PHE A 58 -16.41 0.24 19.50
CA PHE A 58 -17.23 -1.00 19.38
C PHE A 58 -17.81 -1.37 17.99
#